data_AF-A0A8T6CTF8-F1
#
_entry.id   AF-A0A8T6CTF8-F1
#
_cell.length_a   1.000
_cell.length_b   1.000
_cell.length_c   1.000
_cell.angle_alpha   90.00
_cell.angle_beta   90.00
_cell.angle_gamma   90.00
#
_symmetry.space_group_name_H-M   'P 1'
#
loop_
_entity.id
_entity.type
_entity.pdbx_description
1 polymer ?
#
loop_
_entity_poly.entity_id
_entity_poly.type
_entity_poly.pdbx_seq_one_letter_code
_entity_poly.pdbx_strand_id
1 'polypeptide(L)'
;MRPSPFVTELLEHAESDIRLVGGAAAQPRQILHCPRCEGGRLIRARRGRSLRCSLGPHCDYRAPRCSCGAGHILVGQDLRVRCTNAGCGASPEHCPRCHWGVLVKRHGPYGAFWGCSRFSADPSCDFTRERRSANAAPRRARP
;
A
#
# COMPACT_ATOMS: atom_id res chain seq x y z
N MET A 1 -18.90 8.15 6.07
CA MET A 1 -18.67 9.49 6.66
C MET A 1 -19.85 10.36 6.30
N ARG A 2 -20.45 11.04 7.28
CA ARG A 2 -21.48 12.05 7.02
C ARG A 2 -20.75 13.34 6.62
N PRO A 3 -21.04 13.96 5.46
CA PRO A 3 -20.41 15.23 5.08
C PRO A 3 -20.75 16.32 6.12
N SER A 4 -19.92 17.37 6.18
CA SER A 4 -20.23 18.50 7.07
C SER A 4 -21.53 19.19 6.61
N PRO A 5 -22.23 19.89 7.52
CA PRO A 5 -23.43 20.65 7.16
C PRO A 5 -23.19 21.61 6.00
N PHE A 6 -22.04 22.32 6.02
CA PHE A 6 -21.61 23.22 4.94
C PHE A 6 -21.45 22.51 3.59
N VAL A 7 -20.85 21.31 3.57
CA VAL A 7 -20.69 20.52 2.32
C VAL A 7 -22.03 19.98 1.83
N THR A 8 -22.96 19.71 2.75
CA THR A 8 -24.31 19.24 2.44
C THR A 8 -25.12 20.36 1.78
N GLU A 9 -25.08 21.55 2.37
CA GLU A 9 -25.71 22.77 1.86
C GLU A 9 -25.20 23.16 0.46
N LEU A 10 -23.88 23.03 0.21
CA LEU A 10 -23.28 23.28 -1.11
C LEU A 10 -23.71 22.29 -2.20
N LEU A 11 -23.97 21.03 -1.83
CA LEU A 11 -24.45 20.02 -2.77
C LEU A 11 -25.96 20.17 -3.03
N GLU A 12 -26.71 20.59 -2.01
CA GLU A 12 -28.16 20.81 -2.08
C GLU A 12 -28.51 22.12 -2.81
N HIS A 13 -27.63 23.13 -2.78
CA HIS A 13 -27.82 24.42 -3.46
C HIS A 13 -26.91 24.62 -4.69
N ALA A 14 -26.44 23.54 -5.31
CA ALA A 14 -25.57 23.61 -6.49
C ALA A 14 -26.23 24.20 -7.77
N GLU A 15 -27.52 24.59 -7.71
CA GLU A 15 -28.22 25.26 -8.82
C GLU A 15 -27.95 26.77 -8.92
N SER A 16 -27.26 27.38 -7.94
CA SER A 16 -26.80 28.77 -8.04
C SER A 16 -25.33 28.84 -8.49
N ASP A 17 -25.14 29.08 -9.79
CA ASP A 17 -23.97 29.69 -10.47
C ASP A 17 -22.54 29.22 -10.14
N ILE A 18 -22.35 28.07 -9.49
CA ILE A 18 -21.01 27.50 -9.26
C ILE A 18 -20.64 26.59 -10.44
N ARG A 19 -20.01 27.18 -11.46
CA ARG A 19 -19.36 26.42 -12.53
C ARG A 19 -18.03 25.83 -12.05
N LEU A 20 -18.03 24.55 -11.69
CA LEU A 20 -16.81 23.77 -11.52
C LEU A 20 -16.12 23.58 -12.88
N VAL A 21 -15.20 24.48 -13.24
CA VAL A 21 -14.38 24.37 -14.46
C VAL A 21 -13.30 23.30 -14.23
N GLY A 22 -13.57 22.10 -14.74
CA GLY A 22 -12.63 20.98 -14.74
C GLY A 22 -13.34 19.67 -14.97
N GLY A 23 -13.27 19.15 -16.20
CA GLY A 23 -13.89 17.88 -16.61
C GLY A 23 -13.24 16.62 -16.01
N ALA A 24 -13.03 16.59 -14.69
CA ALA A 24 -12.74 15.37 -13.96
C ALA A 24 -14.05 14.93 -13.29
N ALA A 25 -14.76 14.04 -13.98
CA ALA A 25 -16.01 13.43 -13.53
C ALA A 25 -16.03 13.13 -12.02
N ALA A 26 -17.18 13.47 -11.44
CA ALA A 26 -17.63 13.23 -10.08
C ALA A 26 -17.42 11.79 -9.60
N GLN A 27 -16.23 11.49 -9.12
CA GLN A 27 -16.03 10.51 -8.07
C GLN A 27 -15.33 11.23 -6.93
N PRO A 28 -15.94 11.32 -5.72
CA PRO A 28 -15.26 11.91 -4.59
C PRO A 28 -13.92 11.19 -4.47
N ARG A 29 -12.81 11.93 -4.56
CA ARG A 29 -11.46 11.39 -4.36
C ARG A 29 -11.49 10.62 -3.06
N GLN A 30 -11.57 9.28 -3.10
CA GLN A 30 -11.66 8.48 -1.89
C GLN A 30 -10.40 8.76 -1.09
N ILE A 31 -10.55 9.54 -0.02
CA ILE A 31 -9.45 9.90 0.86
C ILE A 31 -9.03 8.62 1.55
N LEU A 32 -7.91 8.08 1.12
CA LEU A 32 -7.43 6.82 1.65
C LEU A 32 -6.71 7.09 2.98
N HIS A 33 -7.33 6.70 4.09
CA HIS A 33 -6.72 6.81 5.41
C HIS A 33 -5.54 5.84 5.57
N CYS A 34 -4.55 6.25 6.34
CA CYS A 34 -3.40 5.42 6.68
C CYS A 34 -3.85 4.34 7.68
N PRO A 35 -3.78 3.04 7.34
CA PRO A 35 -4.25 1.98 8.23
C PRO A 35 -3.32 1.73 9.43
N ARG A 36 -2.14 2.38 9.48
CA ARG A 36 -1.21 2.25 10.61
C ARG A 36 -1.47 3.28 11.71
N CYS A 37 -1.65 4.55 11.35
CA CYS A 37 -1.82 5.64 12.32
C CYS A 37 -3.22 6.26 12.34
N GLU A 38 -4.08 5.92 11.38
CA GLU A 38 -5.48 6.36 11.20
C GLU A 38 -5.70 7.87 10.98
N GLY A 39 -4.93 8.74 11.65
CA GLY A 39 -4.99 10.20 11.47
C GLY A 39 -4.34 10.71 10.19
N GLY A 40 -3.46 9.90 9.56
CA GLY A 40 -2.79 10.28 8.32
C GLY A 40 -3.56 9.88 7.07
N ARG A 41 -3.29 10.57 5.95
CA ARG A 41 -3.81 10.24 4.62
C ARG A 41 -2.71 9.60 3.78
N LEU A 42 -3.05 8.64 2.92
CA LEU A 42 -2.10 8.08 1.96
C LEU A 42 -1.99 8.99 0.75
N ILE A 43 -0.76 9.45 0.50
CA ILE A 43 -0.38 10.31 -0.62
C ILE A 43 0.68 9.60 -1.47
N ARG A 44 0.82 10.01 -2.73
CA ARG A 44 1.85 9.44 -3.60
C ARG A 44 3.26 9.69 -3.04
N ALA A 45 4.08 8.65 -2.99
CA ALA A 45 5.46 8.79 -2.55
C ALA A 45 6.27 9.62 -3.56
N ARG A 46 7.30 10.33 -3.08
CA ARG A 46 8.19 11.13 -3.94
C ARG A 46 8.95 10.28 -4.96
N ARG A 47 9.31 9.05 -4.58
CA ARG A 47 10.05 8.11 -5.43
C ARG A 47 9.24 6.83 -5.62
N GLY A 48 9.26 6.32 -6.85
CA GLY A 48 8.55 5.10 -7.23
C GLY A 48 7.05 5.29 -7.38
N ARG A 49 6.33 4.16 -7.42
CA ARG A 49 4.86 4.09 -7.61
C ARG A 49 4.17 3.56 -6.36
N SER A 50 4.60 3.99 -5.18
CA SER A 50 4.02 3.62 -3.89
C SER A 50 3.24 4.79 -3.27
N LEU A 51 2.40 4.49 -2.29
CA LEU A 51 1.84 5.51 -1.41
C LEU A 51 2.63 5.57 -0.10
N ARG A 52 2.62 6.73 0.53
CA ARG A 52 3.16 6.98 1.87
C ARG A 52 2.16 7.72 2.72
N CYS A 53 2.29 7.63 4.04
CA CYS A 53 1.52 8.49 4.95
C CYS A 53 1.90 9.97 4.79
N SER A 54 0.91 10.85 4.92
CA SER A 54 1.07 12.31 4.92
C SER A 54 1.77 12.81 6.17
N LEU A 55 1.67 12.09 7.28
CA LEU A 55 2.28 12.43 8.58
C LEU A 55 3.73 11.93 8.71
N GLY A 56 4.43 11.66 7.61
CA GLY A 56 5.88 11.42 7.67
C GLY A 56 6.60 12.69 8.13
N PRO A 57 7.52 12.64 9.11
CA PRO A 57 8.27 11.47 9.60
C PRO A 57 7.62 10.63 10.71
N HIS A 58 6.56 11.10 11.36
CA HIS A 58 5.92 10.41 12.49
C HIS A 58 5.23 9.09 12.12
N CYS A 59 4.87 8.92 10.85
CA CYS A 59 4.39 7.64 10.33
C CYS A 59 5.07 7.33 8.99
N ASP A 60 5.89 6.28 8.99
CA ASP A 60 6.63 5.79 7.83
C ASP A 60 5.88 4.69 7.05
N TYR A 61 4.57 4.57 7.29
CA TYR A 61 3.73 3.62 6.55
C TYR A 61 3.82 3.88 5.04
N ARG A 62 4.04 2.79 4.30
CA ARG A 62 4.16 2.78 2.84
C ARG A 62 3.37 1.61 2.28
N ALA A 63 2.55 1.91 1.29
CA ALA A 63 1.79 0.93 0.55
C ALA A 63 2.46 0.70 -0.81
N PRO A 64 3.04 -0.48 -1.07
CA PRO A 64 3.61 -0.79 -2.38
C PRO A 64 2.49 -0.92 -3.42
N ARG A 65 2.86 -0.79 -4.70
CA ARG A 65 1.95 -1.07 -5.81
C ARG A 65 1.55 -2.55 -5.79
N CYS A 66 0.26 -2.82 -6.01
CA CYS A 66 -0.23 -4.17 -6.11
C CYS A 66 0.19 -4.81 -7.44
N SER A 67 0.36 -6.14 -7.45
CA SER A 67 0.67 -6.92 -8.64
C SER A 67 -0.37 -6.77 -9.75
N CYS A 68 -1.63 -6.43 -9.42
CA CYS A 68 -2.67 -6.15 -10.41
C CYS A 68 -2.42 -4.88 -11.24
N GLY A 69 -1.51 -4.00 -10.82
CA GLY A 69 -1.16 -2.78 -11.56
C GLY A 69 -2.19 -1.63 -11.48
N ALA A 70 -3.37 -1.83 -10.92
CA ALA A 70 -4.38 -0.77 -10.79
C ALA A 70 -4.53 -0.21 -9.36
N GLY A 71 -3.88 -0.84 -8.36
CA GLY A 71 -4.03 -0.44 -6.95
C GLY A 71 -2.75 -0.55 -6.12
N HIS A 72 -2.91 -0.32 -4.82
CA HIS A 72 -1.84 -0.42 -3.83
C HIS A 72 -2.23 -1.43 -2.75
N ILE A 73 -1.24 -2.08 -2.16
CA ILE A 73 -1.45 -3.07 -1.10
C ILE A 73 -1.46 -2.33 0.24
N LEU A 74 -2.55 -2.51 0.98
CA LEU A 74 -2.71 -2.03 2.34
C LEU A 74 -2.60 -3.17 3.32
N VAL A 75 -1.85 -2.96 4.39
CA VAL A 75 -1.78 -3.88 5.53
C VAL A 75 -2.41 -3.16 6.73
N GLY A 76 -3.51 -3.73 7.22
CA GLY A 76 -4.22 -3.25 8.41
C GLY A 76 -3.48 -3.59 9.71
N GLN A 77 -3.88 -2.94 10.80
CA GLN A 77 -3.47 -3.33 12.15
C GLN A 77 -3.88 -4.77 12.49
N ASP A 78 -4.97 -5.26 11.90
CA ASP A 78 -5.47 -6.63 11.99
C ASP A 78 -4.68 -7.62 11.10
N LEU A 79 -3.53 -7.20 10.56
CA LEU A 79 -2.70 -7.95 9.59
C LEU A 79 -3.42 -8.31 8.29
N ARG A 80 -4.62 -7.76 8.07
CA ARG A 80 -5.38 -7.99 6.84
C ARG A 80 -4.74 -7.25 5.69
N VAL A 81 -4.46 -8.00 4.63
CA VAL A 81 -3.86 -7.47 3.41
C VAL A 81 -4.95 -7.30 2.36
N ARG A 82 -5.10 -6.08 1.84
CA ARG A 82 -6.10 -5.75 0.81
C ARG A 82 -5.55 -4.84 -0.27
N CYS A 83 -6.11 -4.93 -1.47
CA CYS A 83 -5.84 -3.96 -2.53
C CYS A 83 -6.80 -2.77 -2.45
N THR A 84 -6.35 -1.59 -2.87
CA THR A 84 -7.25 -0.43 -3.07
C THR A 84 -8.17 -0.58 -4.28
N ASN A 85 -7.86 -1.49 -5.21
CA ASN A 85 -8.73 -1.80 -6.34
C ASN A 85 -9.76 -2.86 -5.90
N ALA A 86 -11.05 -2.52 -5.93
CA ALA A 86 -12.13 -3.39 -5.48
C ALA A 86 -12.22 -4.70 -6.28
N GLY A 87 -11.87 -4.69 -7.57
CA GLY A 87 -11.86 -5.90 -8.40
C GLY A 87 -10.61 -6.79 -8.23
N CYS A 88 -9.70 -6.45 -7.31
CA CYS A 88 -8.46 -7.18 -7.12
C CYS A 88 -8.55 -8.19 -5.98
N GLY A 89 -8.48 -9.48 -6.31
CA GLY A 89 -8.43 -10.58 -5.34
C GLY A 89 -7.03 -10.90 -4.79
N ALA A 90 -6.04 -10.03 -4.99
CA ALA A 90 -4.68 -10.29 -4.52
C ALA A 90 -4.58 -10.16 -2.99
N SER A 91 -4.23 -11.26 -2.32
CA SER A 91 -4.02 -11.34 -0.87
C SER A 91 -2.62 -11.87 -0.54
N PRO A 92 -1.54 -11.09 -0.78
CA PRO A 92 -0.20 -11.51 -0.43
C PRO A 92 -0.03 -11.66 1.08
N GLU A 93 0.84 -12.59 1.48
CA GLU A 93 1.17 -12.84 2.89
C GLU A 93 1.82 -11.59 3.50
N HIS A 94 1.40 -11.19 4.70
CA HIS A 94 2.07 -10.12 5.44
C HIS A 94 3.47 -10.57 5.86
N CYS A 95 4.38 -9.61 6.06
CA CYS A 95 5.71 -9.92 6.57
C CYS A 95 5.60 -10.28 8.07
N PRO A 96 6.02 -11.49 8.50
CA PRO A 96 5.89 -11.91 9.89
C PRO A 96 6.85 -11.19 10.85
N ARG A 97 7.82 -10.43 10.31
CA ARG A 97 8.80 -9.71 11.13
C ARG A 97 8.40 -8.27 11.41
N CYS A 98 7.98 -7.52 10.39
CA CYS A 98 7.59 -6.11 10.56
C CYS A 98 6.08 -5.88 10.59
N HIS A 99 5.26 -6.87 10.24
CA HIS A 99 3.79 -6.83 10.20
C HIS A 99 3.14 -5.76 9.29
N TRP A 100 3.91 -4.79 8.78
CA TRP A 100 3.44 -3.69 7.94
C TRP A 100 3.79 -3.87 6.45
N GLY A 101 4.69 -4.81 6.16
CA GLY A 101 5.08 -5.18 4.80
C GLY A 101 4.34 -6.41 4.32
N VAL A 102 4.49 -6.72 3.04
CA VAL A 102 4.04 -7.99 2.47
C VAL A 102 5.22 -8.72 1.84
N LEU A 103 5.13 -10.05 1.77
CA LEU A 103 6.10 -10.84 1.07
C LEU A 103 5.91 -10.68 -0.44
N VAL A 104 6.97 -10.23 -1.11
CA VAL A 104 7.03 -10.09 -2.56
C VAL A 104 8.07 -11.04 -3.12
N LYS A 105 7.75 -11.68 -4.25
CA LYS A 105 8.69 -12.52 -4.97
C LYS A 105 9.72 -11.63 -5.66
N ARG A 106 11.00 -11.86 -5.38
CA ARG A 106 12.14 -11.16 -5.96
C ARG A 106 13.07 -12.18 -6.61
N HIS A 107 13.89 -11.72 -7.53
CA HIS A 107 14.89 -12.54 -8.21
C HIS A 107 16.28 -12.04 -7.79
N GLY A 108 17.11 -12.96 -7.32
CA GLY A 108 18.51 -12.73 -6.98
C GLY A 108 19.43 -13.70 -7.72
N PRO A 109 20.75 -13.62 -7.47
CA PRO A 109 21.73 -14.50 -8.12
C PRO A 109 21.50 -15.98 -7.84
N TYR A 110 20.88 -16.31 -6.70
CA TYR A 110 20.56 -17.68 -6.29
C TYR A 110 19.15 -18.15 -6.68
N GLY A 111 18.45 -17.37 -7.51
CA GLY A 111 17.07 -17.66 -7.94
C GLY A 111 16.02 -16.79 -7.24
N ALA A 112 14.77 -17.24 -7.31
CA ALA A 112 13.64 -16.48 -6.79
C ALA A 112 13.44 -16.72 -5.29
N PHE A 113 13.24 -15.64 -4.53
CA PHE A 113 12.99 -15.66 -3.09
C PHE A 113 11.83 -14.73 -2.73
N TRP A 114 11.26 -14.91 -1.54
CA TRP A 114 10.28 -14.01 -0.95
C TRP A 114 10.99 -13.03 -0.03
N GLY A 115 10.78 -11.74 -0.20
CA GLY A 115 11.34 -10.70 0.67
C GLY A 115 10.30 -9.70 1.11
N CYS A 116 10.53 -9.02 2.23
CA CYS A 116 9.65 -7.95 2.68
C CYS A 116 9.62 -6.78 1.69
N SER A 117 8.41 -6.33 1.32
CA SER A 117 8.21 -5.17 0.45
C SER A 117 8.74 -3.85 1.04
N ARG A 118 8.97 -3.82 2.35
CA ARG A 118 9.46 -2.65 3.11
C ARG A 118 10.96 -2.71 3.44
N PHE A 119 11.69 -3.71 2.94
CA PHE A 119 13.12 -3.88 3.22
C PHE A 119 13.96 -2.60 3.04
N SER A 120 13.66 -1.78 2.02
CA SER A 120 14.39 -0.52 1.76
C SER A 120 13.91 0.69 2.57
N ALA A 121 12.71 0.62 3.14
CA ALA A 121 12.13 1.68 3.94
C ALA A 121 12.39 1.49 5.44
N ASP A 122 12.51 0.24 5.86
CA ASP A 122 12.76 -0.17 7.24
C ASP A 122 13.99 -1.10 7.26
N PRO A 123 15.18 -0.55 7.52
CA PRO A 123 16.42 -1.30 7.58
C PRO A 123 16.42 -2.42 8.64
N SER A 124 15.53 -2.33 9.64
CA SER A 124 15.42 -3.35 10.70
C SER A 124 14.70 -4.62 10.23
N CYS A 125 14.08 -4.60 9.03
CA CYS A 125 13.31 -5.70 8.49
C CYS A 125 14.00 -6.35 7.28
N ASP A 126 14.99 -7.22 7.54
CA ASP A 126 15.68 -8.07 6.56
C ASP A 126 15.01 -9.44 6.31
N PHE A 127 13.72 -9.60 6.66
CA PHE A 127 13.03 -10.86 6.47
C PHE A 127 13.01 -11.32 5.01
N THR A 128 13.56 -12.50 4.78
CA THR A 128 13.52 -13.23 3.51
C THR A 128 13.15 -14.69 3.78
N ARG A 129 12.49 -15.32 2.80
CA ARG A 129 12.11 -16.74 2.82
C ARG A 129 12.36 -17.33 1.44
N GLU A 130 12.95 -18.51 1.39
CA GLU A 130 13.09 -19.23 0.13
C GLU A 130 11.72 -19.60 -0.45
N ARG A 131 11.66 -19.82 -1.77
CA ARG A 131 10.54 -20.58 -2.33
C ARG A 131 10.66 -21.99 -1.78
N ARG A 132 9.87 -22.37 -0.76
CA ARG A 132 9.74 -23.77 -0.32
C ARG A 132 9.66 -24.65 -1.57
N SER A 133 10.76 -25.32 -1.85
CA SER A 133 10.89 -26.37 -2.84
C SER A 133 11.49 -27.48 -2.01
N ALA A 134 10.66 -28.37 -1.49
CA ALA A 134 11.16 -29.67 -1.10
C ALA A 134 11.93 -30.20 -2.34
N ASN A 135 13.23 -30.41 -2.20
CA ASN A 135 14.22 -30.72 -3.24
C ASN A 135 14.92 -29.54 -3.95
N ALA A 136 15.66 -28.73 -3.19
CA ALA A 136 16.84 -28.05 -3.73
C ALA A 136 18.08 -28.46 -2.91
N ALA A 137 19.01 -29.16 -3.55
CA ALA A 137 20.25 -29.63 -2.95
C ALA A 137 21.07 -28.49 -2.32
N PRO A 138 21.82 -28.74 -1.22
CA PRO A 138 22.61 -27.71 -0.56
C PRO A 138 23.68 -27.19 -1.50
N ARG A 139 23.63 -25.89 -1.83
CA ARG A 139 24.66 -25.24 -2.64
C ARG A 139 25.77 -24.75 -1.72
N ARG A 140 27.00 -25.16 -2.07
CA ARG A 140 28.25 -25.00 -1.32
C ARG A 140 28.49 -23.54 -0.91
N ALA A 141 28.96 -23.38 0.33
CA ALA A 141 29.56 -22.14 0.81
C ALA A 141 30.73 -21.74 -0.09
N ARG A 142 30.79 -20.45 -0.45
CA ARG A 142 31.91 -19.86 -1.19
C ARG A 142 32.87 -19.25 -0.15
N PRO A 143 34.21 -19.41 -0.32
CA PRO A 143 35.22 -19.08 0.69
C PRO A 143 35.22 -17.61 1.11
#